data_AF-A0A1I5RVD6-F1
#
_entry.id   AF-A0A1I5RVD6-F1
#
_cell.length_a   1.000
_cell.length_b   1.000
_cell.length_c   1.000
_cell.angle_alpha   90.00
_cell.angle_beta   90.00
_cell.angle_gamma   90.00
#
_symmetry.space_group_name_H-M   'P 1'
#
loop_
_entity.id
_entity.type
_entity.pdbx_description
1 polymer ?
#
loop_
_entity_poly.entity_id
_entity_poly.type
_entity_poly.pdbx_seq_one_letter_code
_entity_poly.pdbx_strand_id
1 'polypeptide(L)'
;MWTRRNYLVATVGIAALSGCGGDPGDQTGTTEGTETGEETGDEDAEERPEGVSEEEFENGPVPDVYLSATSLGNEQRDPDDLNAKADVAFSEYDAAVENDAHQPGTCCANCADFIPDKNGDAFGACAEVDGYVDGADWCTIYESLPEPAVPEDMSEADLATAEVPEQYRTADSQTGEARDPDDLQSQEDVQLSESVEAIADGLAQPGQSCGNCAEYIPDKNGDTWGACAKVEGYVAAEDWCAIWKHVSAEL
;
A
#
# COMPACT_ATOMS: atom_id res chain seq x y z
N MET A 1 24.18 7.26 -0.90
CA MET A 1 23.67 8.16 -1.96
C MET A 1 22.50 7.45 -2.61
N TRP A 2 21.32 7.57 -1.99
CA TRP A 2 20.08 7.25 -2.68
C TRP A 2 19.91 8.25 -3.82
N THR A 3 19.35 7.79 -4.92
CA THR A 3 18.95 8.63 -6.05
C THR A 3 17.48 8.34 -6.23
N ARG A 4 16.59 9.25 -5.81
CA ARG A 4 15.19 9.18 -6.20
C ARG A 4 15.13 9.25 -7.73
N ARG A 5 14.35 8.37 -8.34
CA ARG A 5 14.46 8.10 -9.78
C ARG A 5 13.71 9.16 -10.59
N ASN A 6 14.41 9.76 -11.54
CA ASN A 6 13.77 10.43 -12.68
C ASN A 6 13.01 9.39 -13.53
N TYR A 7 11.69 9.49 -13.60
CA TYR A 7 10.87 8.61 -14.45
C TYR A 7 11.20 8.78 -15.95
N LEU A 8 11.57 7.67 -16.59
CA LEU A 8 11.64 7.54 -18.04
C LEU A 8 10.23 7.29 -18.59
N VAL A 9 9.69 8.26 -19.32
CA VAL A 9 8.50 8.07 -20.15
C VAL A 9 8.80 7.02 -21.22
N ALA A 10 8.27 5.81 -21.06
CA ALA A 10 8.44 4.72 -22.01
C ALA A 10 7.46 4.85 -23.18
N THR A 11 7.96 5.22 -24.37
CA THR A 11 7.22 5.07 -25.62
C THR A 11 7.15 3.60 -26.03
N VAL A 12 5.94 3.04 -26.03
CA VAL A 12 5.57 1.68 -26.43
C VAL A 12 6.06 1.34 -27.85
N GLY A 13 6.82 0.25 -27.96
CA GLY A 13 7.17 -0.41 -29.23
C GLY A 13 6.62 -1.83 -29.26
N ILE A 14 5.62 -2.07 -30.11
CA ILE A 14 4.96 -3.37 -30.29
C ILE A 14 5.90 -4.38 -30.98
N ALA A 15 6.06 -5.57 -30.40
CA ALA A 15 6.53 -6.76 -31.10
C ALA A 15 5.78 -8.01 -30.63
N ALA A 16 5.38 -8.85 -31.59
CA ALA A 16 4.33 -9.85 -31.48
C ALA A 16 4.79 -11.28 -31.07
N LEU A 17 3.84 -11.94 -30.38
CA LEU A 17 3.57 -13.36 -30.06
C LEU A 17 4.25 -14.49 -30.88
N SER A 18 4.52 -15.62 -30.19
CA SER A 18 4.40 -17.05 -30.61
C SER A 18 4.98 -17.95 -29.48
N GLY A 19 4.42 -19.04 -28.95
CA GLY A 19 3.18 -19.80 -29.11
C GLY A 19 3.26 -21.19 -28.41
N CYS A 20 2.11 -21.68 -27.91
CA CYS A 20 1.58 -23.08 -27.90
C CYS A 20 2.30 -24.29 -27.23
N GLY A 21 1.64 -24.92 -26.23
CA GLY A 21 1.14 -26.31 -26.35
C GLY A 21 1.48 -27.37 -25.25
N GLY A 22 0.44 -28.04 -24.71
CA GLY A 22 0.48 -29.49 -24.38
C GLY A 22 -0.08 -29.97 -23.02
N ASP A 23 -1.26 -30.62 -23.04
CA ASP A 23 -2.05 -31.32 -21.98
C ASP A 23 -1.67 -32.84 -21.87
N PRO A 24 -2.31 -33.71 -21.05
CA PRO A 24 -2.16 -34.01 -19.62
C PRO A 24 -1.70 -35.48 -19.35
N GLY A 25 -1.54 -35.89 -18.07
CA GLY A 25 -1.19 -37.28 -17.71
C GLY A 25 -1.74 -37.74 -16.35
N ASP A 26 -2.77 -38.59 -16.43
CA ASP A 26 -3.43 -39.36 -15.36
C ASP A 26 -2.52 -40.43 -14.72
N GLN A 27 -2.58 -40.60 -13.39
CA GLN A 27 -2.59 -41.94 -12.78
C GLN A 27 -2.92 -41.97 -11.28
N THR A 28 -3.96 -42.75 -11.02
CA THR A 28 -4.54 -43.28 -9.78
C THR A 28 -3.54 -43.92 -8.80
N GLY A 29 -3.75 -43.69 -7.50
CA GLY A 29 -3.14 -44.45 -6.41
C GLY A 29 -4.04 -44.47 -5.18
N THR A 30 -4.72 -45.60 -4.96
CA THR A 30 -5.56 -45.93 -3.80
C THR A 30 -4.78 -45.89 -2.48
N THR A 31 -5.33 -45.23 -1.46
CA THR A 31 -4.94 -45.44 -0.05
C THR A 31 -6.17 -45.61 0.83
N GLU A 32 -6.18 -46.71 1.57
CA GLU A 32 -7.22 -47.11 2.53
C GLU A 32 -7.29 -46.14 3.71
N GLY A 33 -8.53 -45.88 4.15
CA GLY A 33 -8.89 -44.88 5.15
C GLY A 33 -8.33 -45.15 6.54
N THR A 34 -7.75 -44.10 7.11
CA THR A 34 -7.64 -43.89 8.55
C THR A 34 -8.57 -42.72 8.86
N GLU A 35 -9.66 -42.99 9.60
CA GLU A 35 -10.51 -41.93 10.17
C GLU A 35 -9.72 -41.22 11.27
N THR A 36 -8.97 -40.20 10.89
CA THR A 36 -8.61 -39.08 11.74
C THR A 36 -9.53 -37.94 11.35
N GLY A 37 -10.28 -37.40 12.32
CA GLY A 37 -11.12 -36.23 12.09
C GLY A 37 -10.27 -35.08 11.56
N GLU A 38 -10.36 -34.88 10.26
CA GLU A 38 -9.89 -33.68 9.58
C GLU A 38 -10.90 -32.59 9.93
N GLU A 39 -10.53 -31.73 10.87
CA GLU A 39 -10.89 -30.32 10.75
C GLU A 39 -10.32 -29.89 9.39
N THR A 40 -11.15 -29.96 8.35
CA THR A 40 -10.90 -29.25 7.10
C THR A 40 -10.96 -27.77 7.46
N GLY A 41 -9.86 -27.24 7.97
CA GLY A 41 -9.62 -25.81 7.90
C GLY A 41 -9.63 -25.47 6.43
N ASP A 42 -10.58 -24.62 6.01
CA ASP A 42 -10.55 -23.98 4.70
C ASP A 42 -9.14 -23.42 4.49
N GLU A 43 -8.40 -23.99 3.55
CA GLU A 43 -7.02 -23.60 3.26
C GLU A 43 -6.96 -22.32 2.40
N ASP A 44 -8.10 -21.65 2.16
CA ASP A 44 -8.24 -20.40 1.41
C ASP A 44 -9.50 -19.62 1.90
N ALA A 45 -9.64 -19.43 3.22
CA ALA A 45 -10.62 -18.46 3.68
C ALA A 45 -10.04 -17.06 3.43
N GLU A 46 -10.46 -16.41 2.35
CA GLU A 46 -10.04 -15.03 2.04
C GLU A 46 -10.20 -14.13 3.28
N GLU A 47 -9.12 -13.43 3.63
CA GLU A 47 -9.06 -12.57 4.80
C GLU A 47 -10.09 -11.45 4.64
N ARG A 48 -11.02 -11.34 5.61
CA ARG A 48 -12.10 -10.35 5.61
C ARG A 48 -12.36 -9.87 7.03
N PRO A 49 -12.88 -8.66 7.23
CA PRO A 49 -13.30 -8.20 8.55
C PRO A 49 -14.35 -9.12 9.19
N GLU A 50 -14.32 -9.25 10.52
CA GLU A 50 -15.25 -10.11 11.25
C GLU A 50 -16.71 -9.70 11.01
N GLY A 51 -17.52 -10.65 10.53
CA GLY A 51 -18.96 -10.44 10.32
C GLY A 51 -19.32 -9.77 8.99
N VAL A 52 -18.35 -9.50 8.12
CA VAL A 52 -18.56 -9.00 6.76
C VAL A 52 -18.70 -10.17 5.80
N SER A 53 -19.77 -10.18 4.99
CA SER A 53 -19.95 -11.19 3.94
C SER A 53 -19.04 -10.92 2.73
N GLU A 54 -18.84 -11.91 1.87
CA GLU A 54 -18.10 -11.76 0.61
C GLU A 54 -18.68 -10.66 -0.28
N GLU A 55 -20.01 -10.66 -0.46
CA GLU A 55 -20.71 -9.67 -1.27
C GLU A 55 -20.49 -8.25 -0.73
N GLU A 56 -20.53 -8.08 0.60
CA GLU A 56 -20.26 -6.79 1.27
C GLU A 56 -18.79 -6.39 1.20
N PHE A 57 -17.87 -7.36 1.26
CA PHE A 57 -16.44 -7.09 1.12
C PHE A 57 -16.10 -6.59 -0.29
N GLU A 58 -16.67 -7.23 -1.31
CA GLU A 58 -16.43 -6.90 -2.71
C GLU A 58 -17.13 -5.63 -3.18
N ASN A 59 -18.38 -5.40 -2.75
CA ASN A 59 -19.27 -4.37 -3.32
C ASN A 59 -19.76 -3.36 -2.26
N GLY A 60 -19.20 -3.41 -1.06
CA GLY A 60 -19.62 -2.55 0.04
C GLY A 60 -21.01 -2.89 0.62
N PRO A 61 -21.52 -2.06 1.53
CA PRO A 61 -20.96 -0.79 1.94
C PRO A 61 -19.71 -0.96 2.81
N VAL A 62 -18.74 -0.05 2.62
CA VAL A 62 -17.64 0.13 3.59
C VAL A 62 -18.14 0.86 4.84
N PRO A 63 -17.45 0.75 5.99
CA PRO A 63 -17.82 1.46 7.22
C PRO A 63 -17.92 2.99 7.03
N ASP A 64 -18.79 3.64 7.81
CA ASP A 64 -19.08 5.08 7.71
C ASP A 64 -17.83 5.98 7.70
N VAL A 65 -16.75 5.56 8.38
CA VAL A 65 -15.48 6.31 8.46
C VAL A 65 -14.85 6.53 7.08
N TYR A 66 -15.16 5.68 6.10
CA TYR A 66 -14.60 5.74 4.75
C TYR A 66 -15.45 6.54 3.76
N LEU A 67 -16.75 6.75 4.02
CA LEU A 67 -17.69 7.33 3.05
C LEU A 67 -17.32 8.74 2.55
N SER A 68 -16.49 9.47 3.30
CA SER A 68 -15.95 10.77 2.86
C SER A 68 -14.47 10.91 3.24
N ALA A 69 -13.79 9.78 3.39
CA ALA A 69 -12.38 9.77 3.73
C ALA A 69 -11.52 10.25 2.56
N THR A 70 -10.37 10.81 2.89
CA THR A 70 -9.38 11.27 1.92
C THR A 70 -8.29 10.20 1.74
N SER A 71 -7.90 9.95 0.50
CA SER A 71 -6.82 9.05 0.09
C SER A 71 -5.44 9.64 0.37
N LEU A 72 -4.39 8.83 0.17
CA LEU A 72 -3.00 9.27 0.28
C LEU A 72 -2.66 10.41 -0.70
N GLY A 73 -3.29 10.43 -1.88
CA GLY A 73 -3.16 11.44 -2.92
C GLY A 73 -4.03 12.69 -2.72
N ASN A 74 -4.69 12.83 -1.57
CA ASN A 74 -5.62 13.92 -1.24
C ASN A 74 -6.93 13.95 -2.03
N GLU A 75 -7.39 12.81 -2.55
CA GLU A 75 -8.71 12.67 -3.16
C GLU A 75 -9.75 12.22 -2.14
N GLN A 76 -10.94 12.84 -2.15
CA GLN A 76 -12.02 12.46 -1.26
C GLN A 76 -12.90 11.40 -1.93
N ARG A 77 -13.12 10.26 -1.25
CA ARG A 77 -14.05 9.22 -1.72
C ARG A 77 -15.46 9.78 -1.89
N ASP A 78 -16.09 9.47 -3.01
CA ASP A 78 -17.51 9.71 -3.28
C ASP A 78 -18.23 8.37 -3.52
N PRO A 79 -19.06 7.88 -2.58
CA PRO A 79 -19.78 6.62 -2.71
C PRO A 79 -20.75 6.55 -3.90
N ASP A 80 -21.13 7.70 -4.48
CA ASP A 80 -22.02 7.77 -5.64
C ASP A 80 -21.25 7.68 -6.98
N ASP A 81 -19.91 7.69 -6.97
CA ASP A 81 -19.04 7.70 -8.16
C ASP A 81 -17.85 6.74 -8.02
N LEU A 82 -18.12 5.45 -7.79
CA LEU A 82 -17.10 4.41 -7.65
C LEU A 82 -17.13 3.40 -8.80
N ASN A 83 -15.96 2.91 -9.18
CA ASN A 83 -15.80 1.79 -10.11
C ASN A 83 -16.03 0.46 -9.38
N ALA A 84 -16.72 -0.47 -10.03
CA ALA A 84 -16.77 -1.84 -9.55
C ALA A 84 -15.41 -2.52 -9.72
N LYS A 85 -15.02 -3.39 -8.76
CA LYS A 85 -13.76 -4.15 -8.80
C LYS A 85 -13.52 -4.88 -10.13
N ALA A 86 -14.58 -5.46 -10.69
CA ALA A 86 -14.53 -6.17 -11.97
C ALA A 86 -14.20 -5.26 -13.18
N ASP A 87 -14.58 -3.98 -13.14
CA ASP A 87 -14.37 -3.04 -14.25
C ASP A 87 -12.92 -2.53 -14.32
N VAL A 88 -12.21 -2.58 -13.18
CA VAL A 88 -10.81 -2.14 -13.06
C VAL A 88 -9.83 -3.30 -12.92
N ALA A 89 -10.29 -4.55 -13.11
CA ALA A 89 -9.51 -5.76 -12.92
C ALA A 89 -8.76 -5.74 -11.56
N PHE A 90 -9.49 -5.41 -10.51
CA PHE A 90 -9.01 -5.48 -9.14
C PHE A 90 -8.64 -6.93 -8.79
N SER A 91 -7.51 -7.10 -8.11
CA SER A 91 -7.00 -8.41 -7.73
C SER A 91 -6.01 -8.30 -6.57
N GLU A 92 -5.91 -9.35 -5.78
CA GLU A 92 -4.81 -9.54 -4.84
C GLU A 92 -3.45 -9.52 -5.56
N TYR A 93 -2.38 -9.19 -4.83
CA TYR A 93 -1.05 -8.99 -5.39
C TYR A 93 -0.55 -10.19 -6.24
N ASP A 94 -0.72 -11.42 -5.74
CA ASP A 94 -0.23 -12.64 -6.40
C ASP A 94 -0.97 -12.93 -7.71
N ALA A 95 -2.21 -12.48 -7.86
CA ALA A 95 -2.94 -12.53 -9.13
C ALA A 95 -2.59 -11.32 -10.02
N ALA A 96 -2.34 -10.15 -9.42
CA ALA A 96 -2.01 -8.92 -10.13
C ALA A 96 -0.71 -9.03 -10.93
N VAL A 97 0.30 -9.76 -10.44
CA VAL A 97 1.59 -9.93 -11.15
C VAL A 97 1.46 -10.62 -12.51
N GLU A 98 0.36 -11.34 -12.76
CA GLU A 98 0.06 -11.98 -14.04
C GLU A 98 -0.62 -11.02 -15.04
N ASN A 99 -1.02 -9.82 -14.60
CA ASN A 99 -1.60 -8.79 -15.45
C ASN A 99 -0.50 -8.00 -16.17
N ASP A 100 -0.59 -7.88 -17.50
CA ASP A 100 0.40 -7.16 -18.33
C ASP A 100 0.61 -5.68 -17.94
N ALA A 101 -0.38 -5.05 -17.30
CA ALA A 101 -0.29 -3.66 -16.84
C ALA A 101 0.41 -3.51 -15.47
N HIS A 102 0.46 -4.57 -14.67
CA HIS A 102 1.08 -4.54 -13.35
C HIS A 102 2.58 -4.28 -13.46
N GLN A 103 3.10 -3.36 -12.64
CA GLN A 103 4.53 -3.09 -12.55
C GLN A 103 5.08 -3.67 -11.23
N PRO A 104 6.32 -4.19 -11.20
CA PRO A 104 6.87 -4.76 -9.97
C PRO A 104 6.79 -3.78 -8.80
N GLY A 105 6.23 -4.23 -7.67
CA GLY A 105 6.13 -3.47 -6.43
C GLY A 105 4.93 -2.52 -6.33
N THR A 106 4.13 -2.33 -7.39
CA THR A 106 2.94 -1.48 -7.31
C THR A 106 1.81 -2.19 -6.57
N CYS A 107 1.20 -1.54 -5.59
CA CYS A 107 0.06 -2.05 -4.84
C CYS A 107 -0.77 -0.88 -4.29
N CYS A 108 -1.93 -1.17 -3.69
CA CYS A 108 -2.81 -0.15 -3.15
C CYS A 108 -2.11 0.71 -2.10
N ALA A 109 -1.27 0.15 -1.22
CA ALA A 109 -0.58 0.92 -0.19
C ALA A 109 0.36 2.02 -0.73
N ASN A 110 0.84 1.91 -1.98
CA ASN A 110 1.64 2.96 -2.64
C ASN A 110 0.90 3.65 -3.80
N CYS A 111 -0.42 3.47 -3.87
CA CYS A 111 -1.33 4.14 -4.80
C CYS A 111 -1.83 5.48 -4.22
N ALA A 112 -2.02 6.48 -5.08
CA ALA A 112 -2.61 7.76 -4.75
C ALA A 112 -4.04 7.63 -4.20
N ASP A 113 -4.82 6.67 -4.71
CA ASP A 113 -6.25 6.57 -4.38
C ASP A 113 -6.53 5.75 -3.13
N PHE A 114 -5.50 5.14 -2.54
CA PHE A 114 -5.70 4.30 -1.36
C PHE A 114 -6.03 5.13 -0.12
N ILE A 115 -6.99 4.64 0.64
CA ILE A 115 -7.40 5.17 1.94
C ILE A 115 -6.98 4.12 2.98
N PRO A 116 -5.95 4.39 3.80
CA PRO A 116 -5.50 3.46 4.83
C PRO A 116 -6.60 3.12 5.83
N ASP A 117 -6.44 2.00 6.54
CA ASP A 117 -7.34 1.58 7.61
C ASP A 117 -7.53 2.69 8.66
N LYS A 118 -8.79 2.96 9.01
CA LYS A 118 -9.24 3.96 9.99
C LYS A 118 -10.07 3.38 11.13
N ASN A 119 -10.37 2.08 11.11
CA ASN A 119 -11.23 1.41 12.09
C ASN A 119 -10.59 0.17 12.73
N GLY A 120 -9.35 -0.16 12.39
CA GLY A 120 -8.56 -1.22 13.02
C GLY A 120 -8.93 -2.62 12.55
N ASP A 121 -9.64 -2.76 11.43
CA ASP A 121 -10.00 -4.07 10.86
C ASP A 121 -8.97 -4.61 9.86
N ALA A 122 -7.85 -3.89 9.70
CA ALA A 122 -6.75 -4.13 8.76
C ALA A 122 -7.07 -3.82 7.28
N PHE A 123 -8.31 -3.47 6.95
CA PHE A 123 -8.69 -3.12 5.59
C PHE A 123 -8.92 -1.62 5.45
N GLY A 124 -8.51 -1.10 4.30
CA GLY A 124 -8.78 0.27 3.91
C GLY A 124 -9.95 0.37 2.94
N ALA A 125 -9.94 1.47 2.20
CA ALA A 125 -10.83 1.74 1.08
C ALA A 125 -10.03 2.38 -0.07
N CYS A 126 -10.72 2.72 -1.16
CA CYS A 126 -10.14 3.46 -2.29
C CYS A 126 -10.99 4.70 -2.59
N ALA A 127 -10.41 5.79 -3.09
CA ALA A 127 -11.21 6.93 -3.54
C ALA A 127 -12.10 6.56 -4.76
N GLU A 128 -11.64 5.62 -5.59
CA GLU A 128 -12.18 5.33 -6.92
C GLU A 128 -12.81 3.93 -7.07
N VAL A 129 -12.59 3.01 -6.12
CA VAL A 129 -13.03 1.60 -6.20
C VAL A 129 -13.94 1.24 -5.05
N ASP A 130 -15.04 0.55 -5.37
CA ASP A 130 -16.02 0.11 -4.39
C ASP A 130 -15.54 -1.08 -3.53
N GLY A 131 -16.17 -1.25 -2.37
CA GLY A 131 -15.82 -2.29 -1.40
C GLY A 131 -14.57 -1.99 -0.58
N TYR A 132 -14.17 -2.99 0.20
CA TYR A 132 -12.98 -2.99 1.04
C TYR A 132 -11.73 -3.21 0.19
N VAL A 133 -10.60 -2.65 0.62
CA VAL A 133 -9.34 -2.72 -0.11
C VAL A 133 -8.22 -3.07 0.86
N ASP A 134 -7.51 -4.17 0.63
CA ASP A 134 -6.25 -4.45 1.30
C ASP A 134 -5.14 -3.55 0.72
N GLY A 135 -4.19 -3.13 1.54
CA GLY A 135 -3.02 -2.40 1.04
C GLY A 135 -2.21 -3.21 0.01
N ALA A 136 -2.21 -4.54 0.10
CA ALA A 136 -1.50 -5.42 -0.83
C ALA A 136 -2.17 -5.55 -2.20
N ASP A 137 -3.47 -5.25 -2.30
CA ASP A 137 -4.23 -5.38 -3.54
C ASP A 137 -3.71 -4.48 -4.66
N TRP A 138 -4.23 -4.68 -5.87
CA TRP A 138 -3.91 -3.85 -7.02
C TRP A 138 -5.06 -3.80 -8.03
N CYS A 139 -5.13 -2.74 -8.84
CA CYS A 139 -6.04 -2.65 -9.99
C CYS A 139 -5.43 -1.86 -11.15
N THR A 140 -6.04 -1.96 -12.33
CA THR A 140 -5.51 -1.37 -13.58
C THR A 140 -5.55 0.16 -13.64
N ILE A 141 -6.28 0.80 -12.72
CA ILE A 141 -6.30 2.26 -12.59
C ILE A 141 -5.30 2.78 -11.55
N TYR A 142 -4.38 1.94 -11.07
CA TYR A 142 -3.29 2.34 -10.18
C TYR A 142 -2.62 3.65 -10.64
N GLU A 143 -2.55 4.62 -9.73
CA GLU A 143 -1.83 5.88 -9.90
C GLU A 143 -0.77 6.01 -8.80
N SER A 144 0.47 6.34 -9.18
CA SER A 144 1.53 6.57 -8.20
C SER A 144 1.30 7.90 -7.48
N LEU A 145 1.71 7.95 -6.20
CA LEU A 145 1.71 9.20 -5.45
C LEU A 145 2.60 10.27 -6.13
N PRO A 146 2.20 11.55 -6.09
CA PRO A 146 3.00 12.62 -6.66
C PRO A 146 4.29 12.81 -5.87
N GLU A 147 5.44 12.74 -6.54
CA GLU A 147 6.73 12.97 -5.90
C GLU A 147 6.79 14.39 -5.30
N PRO A 148 7.05 14.52 -3.99
CA PRO A 148 7.09 15.81 -3.34
C PRO A 148 8.26 16.68 -3.83
N ALA A 149 8.00 17.97 -4.03
CA ALA A 149 9.05 18.90 -4.45
C ALA A 149 10.08 19.12 -3.33
N VAL A 150 11.36 19.10 -3.67
CA VAL A 150 12.43 19.50 -2.74
C VAL A 150 12.26 20.98 -2.38
N PRO A 151 12.27 21.36 -1.09
CA PRO A 151 12.15 22.78 -0.69
C PRO A 151 13.26 23.66 -1.30
N GLU A 152 12.93 24.90 -1.70
CA GLU A 152 13.79 25.76 -2.53
C GLU A 152 15.20 26.02 -1.99
N ASP A 153 15.38 25.97 -0.66
CA ASP A 153 16.64 26.29 0.03
C ASP A 153 17.44 25.05 0.46
N MET A 154 17.13 23.86 -0.06
CA MET A 154 17.85 22.63 0.26
C MET A 154 18.04 21.71 -0.95
N SER A 155 18.97 20.76 -0.83
CA SER A 155 19.13 19.68 -1.81
C SER A 155 18.38 18.43 -1.37
N GLU A 156 18.11 17.53 -2.32
CA GLU A 156 17.51 16.22 -2.04
C GLU A 156 18.30 15.43 -0.99
N ALA A 157 19.64 15.54 -1.00
CA ALA A 157 20.49 14.86 -0.02
C ALA A 157 20.33 15.42 1.40
N ASP A 158 19.88 16.66 1.55
CA ASP A 158 19.68 17.27 2.86
C ASP A 158 18.36 16.80 3.50
N LEU A 159 17.38 16.36 2.70
CA LEU A 159 16.06 15.92 3.18
C LEU A 159 16.15 14.85 4.27
N ALA A 160 17.14 13.97 4.18
CA ALA A 160 17.32 12.85 5.10
C ALA A 160 17.60 13.27 6.54
N THR A 161 18.12 14.48 6.76
CA THR A 161 18.52 14.97 8.10
C THR A 161 17.99 16.37 8.39
N ALA A 162 17.29 16.97 7.44
CA ALA A 162 16.74 18.31 7.57
C ALA A 162 15.71 18.36 8.71
N GLU A 163 15.69 19.50 9.40
CA GLU A 163 14.61 19.79 10.33
C GLU A 163 13.31 19.98 9.52
N VAL A 164 12.31 19.16 9.80
CA VAL A 164 10.98 19.28 9.21
C VAL A 164 10.23 20.49 9.81
N PRO A 165 9.28 21.08 9.06
CA PRO A 165 8.42 22.17 9.57
C PRO A 165 7.81 21.90 10.95
N GLU A 166 7.58 22.97 11.72
CA GLU A 166 7.00 22.92 13.08
C GLU A 166 5.69 22.11 13.14
N GLN A 167 4.86 22.18 12.09
CA GLN A 167 3.61 21.45 11.97
C GLN A 167 3.80 19.94 12.03
N TYR A 168 4.91 19.42 11.52
CA TYR A 168 5.27 18.00 11.61
C TYR A 168 5.89 17.65 12.96
N ARG A 169 6.72 18.54 13.51
CA ARG A 169 7.40 18.33 14.80
C ARG A 169 6.44 18.25 15.99
N THR A 170 5.26 18.85 15.87
CA THR A 170 4.27 18.92 16.95
C THR A 170 3.01 18.08 16.67
N ALA A 171 2.94 17.43 15.51
CA ALA A 171 1.86 16.52 15.18
C ALA A 171 2.13 15.13 15.75
N ASP A 172 1.04 14.44 16.05
CA ASP A 172 1.06 13.02 16.34
C ASP A 172 1.04 12.20 15.04
N SER A 173 1.57 10.98 15.11
CA SER A 173 1.46 9.98 14.04
C SER A 173 0.01 9.55 13.82
N GLN A 174 -0.22 8.72 12.80
CA GLN A 174 -1.55 8.19 12.50
C GLN A 174 -2.22 7.48 13.70
N THR A 175 -1.42 6.91 14.60
CA THR A 175 -1.87 6.21 15.81
C THR A 175 -1.60 6.98 17.11
N GLY A 176 -1.27 8.27 17.03
CA GLY A 176 -1.16 9.13 18.21
C GLY A 176 0.21 9.19 18.88
N GLU A 177 1.27 8.65 18.25
CA GLU A 177 2.64 8.76 18.80
C GLU A 177 3.21 10.15 18.50
N ALA A 178 3.70 10.84 19.55
CA ALA A 178 4.35 12.14 19.38
C ALA A 178 5.79 11.98 18.86
N ARG A 179 6.20 12.86 17.95
CA ARG A 179 7.59 12.93 17.47
C ARG A 179 8.50 13.56 18.53
N ASP A 180 9.59 12.86 18.90
CA ASP A 180 10.64 13.39 19.77
C ASP A 180 11.91 13.67 18.93
N PRO A 181 12.27 14.95 18.65
CA PRO A 181 13.46 15.29 17.89
C PRO A 181 14.79 14.82 18.49
N ASP A 182 14.82 14.51 19.79
CA ASP A 182 16.04 14.04 20.46
C ASP A 182 16.21 12.50 20.41
N ASP A 183 15.22 11.77 19.88
CA ASP A 183 15.19 10.29 19.82
C ASP A 183 14.73 9.74 18.45
N LEU A 184 15.35 10.23 17.37
CA LEU A 184 15.06 9.80 15.99
C LEU A 184 16.16 8.86 15.46
N GLN A 185 15.74 7.84 14.71
CA GLN A 185 16.62 6.99 13.91
C GLN A 185 16.97 7.67 12.58
N SER A 186 18.17 7.41 12.06
CA SER A 186 18.56 7.90 10.74
C SER A 186 17.86 7.11 9.63
N GLN A 187 17.62 7.77 8.49
CA GLN A 187 17.03 7.11 7.31
C GLN A 187 17.88 5.95 6.80
N GLU A 188 19.21 6.05 6.93
CA GLU A 188 20.14 4.97 6.57
C GLU A 188 19.98 3.76 7.50
N ASP A 189 19.89 3.98 8.82
CA ASP A 189 19.77 2.90 9.81
C ASP A 189 18.47 2.09 9.64
N VAL A 190 17.38 2.76 9.24
CA VAL A 190 16.08 2.11 8.98
C VAL A 190 15.88 1.69 7.54
N GLN A 191 16.86 1.93 6.64
CA GLN A 191 16.77 1.59 5.22
C GLN A 191 15.55 2.22 4.51
N LEU A 192 15.25 3.50 4.81
CA LEU A 192 14.14 4.23 4.20
C LEU A 192 14.26 4.32 2.67
N SER A 193 13.40 3.65 1.92
CA SER A 193 13.41 3.67 0.44
C SER A 193 11.99 3.77 -0.09
N GLU A 194 11.81 4.00 -1.39
CA GLU A 194 10.47 3.96 -2.00
C GLU A 194 9.86 2.55 -1.81
N SER A 195 8.61 2.49 -1.36
CA SER A 195 7.87 1.24 -1.14
C SER A 195 7.87 0.36 -2.38
N VAL A 196 7.63 0.94 -3.55
CA VAL A 196 7.62 0.20 -4.83
C VAL A 196 8.96 -0.50 -5.08
N GLU A 197 10.09 0.20 -4.87
CA GLU A 197 11.42 -0.40 -5.04
C GLU A 197 11.70 -1.46 -3.96
N ALA A 198 11.35 -1.17 -2.70
CA ALA A 198 11.54 -2.10 -1.60
C ALA A 198 10.75 -3.41 -1.80
N ILE A 199 9.53 -3.35 -2.34
CA ILE A 199 8.71 -4.53 -2.66
C ILE A 199 9.31 -5.26 -3.87
N ALA A 200 9.68 -4.55 -4.93
CA ALA A 200 10.27 -5.15 -6.13
C ALA A 200 11.58 -5.90 -5.82
N ASP A 201 12.38 -5.39 -4.88
CA ASP A 201 13.62 -6.02 -4.42
C ASP A 201 13.41 -7.08 -3.32
N GLY A 202 12.16 -7.27 -2.86
CA GLY A 202 11.79 -8.24 -1.82
C GLY A 202 12.25 -7.86 -0.41
N LEU A 203 12.54 -6.58 -0.17
CA LEU A 203 12.87 -6.03 1.15
C LEU A 203 11.61 -5.73 1.97
N ALA A 204 10.54 -5.29 1.31
CA ALA A 204 9.22 -5.04 1.87
C ALA A 204 8.21 -6.08 1.37
N GLN A 205 7.10 -6.25 2.09
CA GLN A 205 5.94 -6.99 1.59
C GLN A 205 4.99 -6.04 0.85
N PRO A 206 4.21 -6.53 -0.15
CA PRO A 206 3.08 -5.78 -0.68
C PRO A 206 2.18 -5.26 0.45
N GLY A 207 1.61 -4.07 0.24
CA GLY A 207 0.80 -3.43 1.27
C GLY A 207 1.57 -2.64 2.33
N GLN A 208 2.89 -2.45 2.17
CA GLN A 208 3.68 -1.68 3.14
C GLN A 208 4.17 -0.36 2.55
N SER A 209 3.67 0.76 3.06
CA SER A 209 4.18 2.11 2.79
C SER A 209 4.14 2.98 4.04
N CYS A 210 4.80 4.13 4.02
CA CYS A 210 4.72 5.10 5.10
C CYS A 210 3.29 5.62 5.24
N GLY A 211 2.56 5.83 4.14
CA GLY A 211 1.17 6.27 4.15
C GLY A 211 0.21 5.41 4.98
N ASN A 212 0.48 4.11 5.12
CA ASN A 212 -0.29 3.20 5.98
C ASN A 212 0.48 2.67 7.20
N CYS A 213 1.59 3.32 7.56
CA CYS A 213 2.37 3.03 8.75
C CYS A 213 1.79 3.74 9.98
N ALA A 214 1.79 3.07 11.14
CA ALA A 214 1.39 3.63 12.43
C ALA A 214 2.21 4.87 12.83
N GLU A 215 3.51 4.87 12.50
CA GLU A 215 4.45 5.91 12.90
C GLU A 215 4.46 7.12 11.96
N TYR A 216 3.76 7.07 10.83
CA TYR A 216 3.76 8.14 9.84
C TYR A 216 2.98 9.36 10.33
N ILE A 217 3.49 10.54 9.99
CA ILE A 217 2.84 11.82 10.22
C ILE A 217 2.48 12.37 8.83
N PRO A 218 1.20 12.33 8.43
CA PRO A 218 0.76 12.81 7.12
C PRO A 218 1.04 14.29 6.91
N ASP A 219 1.02 14.72 5.63
CA ASP A 219 1.10 16.12 5.23
C ASP A 219 0.18 17.00 6.08
N LYS A 220 0.76 18.06 6.67
CA LYS A 220 0.10 19.03 7.55
C LYS A 220 0.06 20.44 6.97
N ASN A 221 0.72 20.70 5.86
CA ASN A 221 0.90 22.05 5.33
C ASN A 221 0.65 22.18 3.80
N GLY A 222 0.36 21.08 3.11
CA GLY A 222 0.09 21.02 1.67
C GLY A 222 1.36 20.95 0.81
N ASP A 223 2.52 20.62 1.38
CA ASP A 223 3.79 20.48 0.66
C ASP A 223 4.05 19.06 0.15
N THR A 224 3.07 18.16 0.27
CA THR A 224 3.10 16.74 -0.13
C THR A 224 4.12 15.87 0.63
N TRP A 225 4.93 16.47 1.51
CA TRP A 225 5.77 15.72 2.41
C TRP A 225 5.02 15.36 3.68
N GLY A 226 5.47 14.28 4.32
CA GLY A 226 5.16 14.00 5.72
C GLY A 226 6.43 13.94 6.56
N ALA A 227 6.26 13.37 7.76
CA ALA A 227 7.34 13.02 8.66
C ALA A 227 7.03 11.66 9.32
N CYS A 228 7.87 11.24 10.28
CA CYS A 228 7.68 10.00 11.02
C CYS A 228 7.95 10.21 12.51
N ALA A 229 7.19 9.61 13.42
CA ALA A 229 7.45 9.78 14.85
C ALA A 229 8.83 9.21 15.28
N LYS A 230 9.43 8.31 14.49
CA LYS A 230 10.68 7.59 14.82
C LYS A 230 11.86 7.85 13.89
N VAL A 231 11.66 8.49 12.74
CA VAL A 231 12.71 8.67 11.70
C VAL A 231 12.93 10.15 11.43
N GLU A 232 14.19 10.57 11.37
CA GLU A 232 14.56 11.96 11.05
C GLU A 232 14.31 12.34 9.59
N GLY A 233 14.37 13.64 9.31
CA GLY A 233 14.16 14.17 7.97
C GLY A 233 12.71 14.10 7.49
N TYR A 234 12.56 14.41 6.21
CA TYR A 234 11.30 14.33 5.46
C TYR A 234 11.02 12.88 5.04
N VAL A 235 9.75 12.48 5.09
CA VAL A 235 9.29 11.14 4.71
C VAL A 235 8.06 11.29 3.81
N ALA A 236 8.08 10.70 2.63
CA ALA A 236 6.95 10.69 1.72
C ALA A 236 5.96 9.56 2.07
N ALA A 237 4.71 9.67 1.64
CA ALA A 237 3.72 8.62 1.87
C ALA A 237 4.08 7.33 1.12
N GLU A 238 4.70 7.43 -0.06
CA GLU A 238 5.17 6.29 -0.84
C GLU A 238 6.46 5.62 -0.32
N ASP A 239 7.12 6.17 0.70
CA ASP A 239 8.34 5.56 1.26
C ASP A 239 8.01 4.28 2.07
N TRP A 240 9.04 3.55 2.49
CA TRP A 240 8.98 2.39 3.37
C TRP A 240 10.29 2.28 4.16
N CYS A 241 10.26 1.73 5.37
CA CYS A 241 11.49 1.40 6.11
C CYS A 241 11.33 0.11 6.93
N ALA A 242 12.46 -0.45 7.39
CA ALA A 242 12.52 -1.73 8.08
C ALA A 242 11.82 -1.78 9.45
N ILE A 243 11.42 -0.63 10.00
CA ILE A 243 10.65 -0.53 11.24
C ILE A 243 9.15 -0.27 11.00
N TRP A 244 8.69 -0.42 9.75
CA TRP A 244 7.29 -0.27 9.39
C TRP A 244 6.38 -1.12 10.27
N LYS A 245 5.23 -0.55 10.62
CA LYS A 245 4.19 -1.19 11.42
C LYS A 245 2.84 -0.78 10.88
N HIS A 246 1.97 -1.76 10.61
CA HIS A 246 0.64 -1.48 10.10
C HIS A 246 -0.15 -0.56 11.04
N VAL A 247 -0.92 0.38 10.49
CA VAL A 247 -1.75 1.32 11.26
C VAL A 247 -2.75 0.61 12.19
N SER A 248 -3.30 -0.53 11.76
CA SER A 248 -4.27 -1.31 12.54
C SER A 248 -3.70 -1.97 13.80
N ALA A 249 -2.38 -2.11 13.91
CA ALA A 249 -1.76 -2.75 15.06
C ALA A 249 -2.00 -1.99 16.38
N GLU A 250 -2.47 -0.75 16.31
CA GLU A 250 -2.64 0.15 17.47
C GLU A 250 -4.00 0.87 17.50
N LEU A 251 -4.96 0.49 16.64
CA LEU A 251 -6.31 1.06 16.58
C LEU A 251 -7.34 0.30 17.43
#